data_AF-A0A9W7FFP5-F1
#
_entry.id   AF-A0A9W7FFP5-F1
#
_cell.length_a   1.000
_cell.length_b   1.000
_cell.length_c   1.000
_cell.angle_alpha   90.00
_cell.angle_beta   90.00
_cell.angle_gamma   90.00
#
_symmetry.space_group_name_H-M   'P 1'
#
loop_
_entity.id
_entity.type
_entity.pdbx_description
1 polymer ?
#
loop_
_entity_poly.entity_id
_entity_poly.type
_entity_poly.pdbx_seq_one_letter_code
_entity_poly.pdbx_strand_id
1 'polypeptide(L)'
;AFKMICNIQGGHGQKVQISHLGAGLELGLDSEVEKHSPALGRNAVWKKTSRVDRLPKYLCVQMMRFYWKATPDSADHQGVKCKMLREVKFGETLDMFSYCSDRLKSILKVPRDKKAKEEEEEAERKLKGDGKGEEDTEMKDADAPADSEMARALAMSMSSGPPPPAGPSAGPGLPPSFLGTYELYGVVCHKGRDSSSGHYTAWIRQGEGEDKWWSFDDEQVCEQDTKAILDLNGGGDWHMSYLNFYRAKE
;
A
#
# COMPACT_ATOMS: atom_id res chain seq x y z
N ALA A 1 -4.70 -3.63 17.69
CA ALA A 1 -3.89 -2.96 16.64
C ALA A 1 -4.28 -3.53 15.28
N PHE A 2 -4.79 -2.70 14.36
CA PHE A 2 -5.19 -3.16 13.03
C PHE A 2 -3.95 -3.26 12.14
N LYS A 3 -3.53 -4.50 11.85
CA LYS A 3 -2.49 -4.80 10.86
C LYS A 3 -3.09 -5.69 9.79
N MET A 4 -2.73 -5.43 8.54
CA MET A 4 -3.03 -6.32 7.43
C MET A 4 -2.01 -7.45 7.40
N ILE A 5 -2.46 -8.65 7.10
CA ILE A 5 -1.62 -9.84 7.12
C ILE A 5 -1.43 -10.30 5.67
N CYS A 6 -0.18 -10.31 5.22
CA CYS A 6 0.20 -10.94 3.97
C CYS A 6 0.62 -12.39 4.26
N ASN A 7 -0.28 -13.33 3.95
CA ASN A 7 0.00 -14.75 4.09
C ASN A 7 0.88 -15.23 2.94
N ILE A 8 2.02 -15.84 3.26
CA ILE A 8 2.94 -16.37 2.27
C ILE A 8 2.78 -17.88 2.24
N GLN A 9 2.09 -18.39 1.22
CA GLN A 9 1.94 -19.82 0.97
C GLN A 9 2.66 -20.24 -0.31
N GLY A 10 2.96 -21.53 -0.40
CA GLY A 10 3.62 -22.17 -1.53
C GLY A 10 4.84 -23.00 -1.13
N GLY A 11 5.28 -23.86 -2.04
CA GLY A 11 6.39 -24.81 -1.85
C GLY A 11 6.38 -25.84 -2.99
N HIS A 12 7.38 -26.72 -3.02
CA HIS A 12 7.42 -27.80 -4.00
C HIS A 12 6.14 -28.66 -3.86
N GLY A 13 5.34 -28.77 -4.92
CA GLY A 13 4.07 -29.51 -4.94
C GLY A 13 2.82 -28.76 -4.44
N GLN A 14 2.92 -27.47 -4.07
CA GLN A 14 1.75 -26.67 -3.68
C GLN A 14 1.08 -26.01 -4.90
N LYS A 15 -0.26 -26.07 -4.95
CA LYS A 15 -1.06 -25.49 -6.06
C LYS A 15 -1.08 -23.97 -6.05
N VAL A 16 -0.99 -23.34 -4.87
CA VAL A 16 -1.00 -21.89 -4.71
C VAL A 16 0.40 -21.43 -4.37
N GLN A 17 0.94 -20.51 -5.18
CA GLN A 17 2.24 -19.89 -4.94
C GLN A 17 2.06 -18.37 -4.90
N ILE A 18 2.36 -17.78 -3.74
CA ILE A 18 2.29 -16.34 -3.55
C ILE A 18 3.65 -15.73 -3.85
N SER A 19 3.73 -14.98 -4.95
CA SER A 19 4.92 -14.22 -5.38
C SER A 19 4.74 -12.69 -5.27
N HIS A 20 3.52 -12.22 -5.04
CA HIS A 20 3.18 -10.80 -4.95
C HIS A 20 2.39 -10.50 -3.69
N LEU A 21 2.61 -9.31 -3.12
CA LEU A 21 1.94 -8.83 -1.92
C LEU A 21 0.41 -8.90 -2.05
N GLY A 22 -0.15 -8.50 -3.19
CA GLY A 22 -1.60 -8.46 -3.38
C GLY A 22 -2.29 -9.82 -3.21
N ALA A 23 -1.73 -10.87 -3.81
CA ALA A 23 -2.24 -12.23 -3.65
C ALA A 23 -2.14 -12.72 -2.20
N GLY A 24 -1.08 -12.32 -1.48
CA GLY A 24 -0.91 -12.66 -0.07
C GLY A 24 -1.89 -11.93 0.86
N LEU A 25 -2.29 -10.71 0.52
CA LEU A 25 -3.35 -9.97 1.22
C LEU A 25 -4.72 -10.59 1.01
N GLU A 26 -5.04 -10.99 -0.23
CA GLU A 26 -6.30 -11.67 -0.55
C GLU A 26 -6.44 -12.99 0.23
N LEU A 27 -5.37 -13.79 0.28
CA LEU A 27 -5.29 -15.01 1.08
C LEU A 27 -5.34 -14.74 2.61
N GLY A 28 -5.00 -13.52 3.05
CA GLY A 28 -5.16 -13.12 4.44
C GLY A 28 -6.61 -12.81 4.81
N LEU A 29 -7.40 -12.36 3.83
CA LEU A 29 -8.80 -11.96 4.00
C LEU A 29 -9.77 -13.14 3.88
N ASP A 30 -9.42 -14.09 3.02
CA ASP A 30 -10.15 -15.33 2.81
C ASP A 30 -9.49 -16.44 3.64
N SER A 31 -10.22 -16.97 4.61
CA SER A 31 -9.72 -18.01 5.53
C SER A 31 -10.72 -19.15 5.65
N GLU A 32 -10.21 -20.34 5.94
CA GLU A 32 -11.02 -21.50 6.24
C GLU A 32 -10.91 -21.82 7.73
N VAL A 33 -12.04 -22.16 8.35
CA VAL A 33 -12.10 -22.50 9.77
C VAL A 33 -12.93 -23.75 9.96
N GLU A 34 -12.36 -24.74 10.66
CA GLU A 34 -13.11 -25.93 11.05
C GLU A 34 -13.90 -25.62 12.32
N LYS A 35 -15.22 -25.79 12.26
CA LYS A 35 -16.10 -25.63 13.42
C LYS A 35 -17.17 -26.70 13.41
N HIS A 36 -17.59 -27.10 14.60
CA HIS A 36 -18.73 -27.99 14.77
C HIS A 36 -19.99 -27.35 14.18
N SER A 37 -20.61 -28.02 13.22
CA SER A 37 -21.87 -27.61 12.62
C SER A 37 -23.02 -28.27 13.39
N PRO A 38 -23.86 -27.50 14.10
CA PRO A 38 -25.00 -28.07 14.82
C PRO A 38 -26.01 -28.74 13.86
N ALA A 39 -26.10 -28.29 12.61
CA ALA A 39 -26.98 -28.87 11.60
C ALA A 39 -26.50 -30.23 11.08
N LEU A 40 -25.18 -30.46 11.02
CA LEU A 40 -24.59 -31.71 10.53
C LEU A 40 -24.15 -32.66 11.64
N GLY A 41 -24.14 -32.21 12.91
CA GLY A 41 -23.67 -32.99 14.06
C GLY A 41 -22.19 -33.37 13.99
N ARG A 42 -21.38 -32.66 13.19
CA ARG A 42 -19.96 -32.92 13.00
C ARG A 42 -19.21 -31.63 12.70
N ASN A 43 -17.88 -31.69 12.80
CA ASN A 43 -17.04 -30.62 12.31
C ASN A 43 -17.16 -30.48 10.79
N ALA A 44 -17.29 -29.23 10.34
CA ALA A 44 -17.30 -28.87 8.94
C ALA A 44 -16.32 -27.71 8.71
N VAL A 45 -15.80 -27.63 7.49
CA VAL A 45 -14.94 -26.52 7.06
C VAL A 45 -15.83 -25.36 6.62
N TRP A 46 -15.69 -24.21 7.27
CA TRP A 46 -16.39 -22.98 6.97
C TRP A 46 -15.47 -22.02 6.22
N LYS A 47 -15.97 -21.42 5.13
CA LYS A 47 -15.27 -20.36 4.43
C LYS A 47 -15.62 -19.00 5.04
N LYS A 48 -14.62 -18.28 5.53
CA LYS A 48 -14.73 -16.94 6.08
C LYS A 48 -14.10 -15.94 5.10
N THR A 49 -14.91 -15.03 4.62
CA THR A 49 -14.50 -13.92 3.74
C THR A 49 -14.59 -12.61 4.53
N SER A 50 -13.47 -11.92 4.68
CA SER A 50 -13.40 -10.62 5.36
C SER A 50 -13.10 -9.52 4.35
N ARG A 51 -13.68 -8.33 4.50
CA ARG A 51 -13.40 -7.15 3.64
C ARG A 51 -13.21 -5.91 4.49
N VAL A 52 -12.43 -4.95 4.00
CA VAL A 52 -12.09 -3.73 4.73
C VAL A 52 -13.21 -2.69 4.57
N ASP A 53 -13.80 -2.26 5.69
CA ASP A 53 -14.91 -1.28 5.67
C ASP A 53 -14.48 0.16 6.01
N ARG A 54 -13.31 0.32 6.64
CA ARG A 54 -12.72 1.63 6.98
C ARG A 54 -11.20 1.54 6.84
N LEU A 55 -10.62 2.56 6.22
CA LEU A 55 -9.19 2.65 5.95
C LEU A 55 -8.51 3.65 6.90
N PRO A 56 -7.35 3.32 7.52
CA PRO A 56 -6.60 4.24 8.36
C PRO A 56 -5.64 5.13 7.53
N LYS A 57 -5.22 6.29 8.08
CA LYS A 57 -4.16 7.12 7.46
C LYS A 57 -2.83 6.36 7.29
N TYR A 58 -2.47 5.52 8.26
CA TYR A 58 -1.27 4.67 8.21
C TYR A 58 -1.67 3.20 8.26
N LEU A 59 -1.17 2.41 7.32
CA LEU A 59 -1.44 1.01 7.17
C LEU A 59 -0.16 0.20 7.43
N CYS A 60 -0.22 -0.74 8.37
CA CYS A 60 0.85 -1.70 8.62
C CYS A 60 0.50 -3.04 7.99
N VAL A 61 1.38 -3.54 7.13
CA VAL A 61 1.29 -4.85 6.48
C VAL A 61 2.35 -5.75 7.07
N GLN A 62 1.94 -6.84 7.70
CA GLN A 62 2.84 -7.86 8.22
C GLN A 62 3.02 -8.99 7.21
N MET A 63 4.26 -9.24 6.83
CA MET A 63 4.65 -10.40 6.03
C MET A 63 4.77 -11.63 6.93
N MET A 64 3.87 -12.61 6.79
CA MET A 64 3.89 -13.84 7.60
C MET A 64 4.98 -14.81 7.12
N ARG A 65 6.24 -14.48 7.44
CA ARG A 65 7.40 -15.29 7.06
C ARG A 65 7.72 -16.40 8.06
N PHE A 66 7.46 -16.20 9.35
CA PHE A 66 7.80 -17.20 10.36
C PHE A 66 6.69 -18.24 10.49
N TYR A 67 7.08 -19.51 10.48
CA TYR A 67 6.17 -20.62 10.69
C TYR A 67 6.85 -21.73 11.49
N TRP A 68 6.03 -22.55 12.13
CA TRP A 68 6.49 -23.76 12.82
C TRP A 68 6.32 -24.95 11.88
N LYS A 69 7.40 -25.67 11.60
CA LYS A 69 7.36 -26.91 10.84
C LYS A 69 7.45 -28.08 11.81
N ALA A 70 6.43 -28.93 11.85
CA ALA A 70 6.53 -30.19 12.55
C ALA A 70 7.54 -31.09 11.84
N THR A 71 8.49 -31.65 12.59
CA THR A 71 9.48 -32.62 12.11
C THR A 71 9.28 -33.94 12.86
N PRO A 72 8.24 -34.71 12.51
CA PRO A 72 7.94 -35.98 13.16
C PRO A 72 9.04 -37.02 12.94
N ASP A 73 9.84 -36.91 11.87
CA ASP A 73 10.94 -37.83 11.55
C ASP A 73 12.28 -37.41 12.19
N SER A 74 12.34 -36.29 12.91
CA SER A 74 13.54 -35.86 13.65
C SER A 74 13.66 -36.67 14.94
N ALA A 75 14.90 -36.97 15.35
CA ALA A 75 15.20 -37.73 16.56
C ALA A 75 14.54 -37.16 17.83
N ASP A 76 14.36 -35.84 17.88
CA ASP A 76 13.78 -35.17 19.05
C ASP A 76 12.26 -35.03 18.99
N HIS A 77 11.61 -35.35 17.85
CA HIS A 77 10.19 -35.09 17.54
C HIS A 77 9.69 -33.65 17.80
N GLN A 78 10.59 -32.74 18.16
CA GLN A 78 10.31 -31.32 18.32
C GLN A 78 10.28 -30.70 16.93
N GLY A 79 9.26 -29.88 16.66
CA GLY A 79 9.22 -29.08 15.45
C GLY A 79 10.31 -28.00 15.44
N VAL A 80 10.49 -27.37 14.29
CA VAL A 80 11.52 -26.36 14.07
C VAL A 80 10.87 -25.05 13.67
N LYS A 81 11.36 -23.93 14.24
CA LYS A 81 10.99 -22.58 13.81
C LYS A 81 11.70 -22.29 12.48
N CYS A 82 10.93 -22.01 11.44
CA CYS A 82 11.48 -21.73 10.12
C CYS A 82 11.05 -20.34 9.65
N LYS A 83 11.88 -19.72 8.82
CA LYS A 83 11.55 -18.52 8.05
C LYS A 83 11.29 -18.88 6.59
N MET A 84 10.22 -18.35 6.03
CA MET A 84 9.86 -18.46 4.62
C MET A 84 10.75 -17.49 3.82
N LEU A 85 11.76 -18.05 3.15
CA LEU A 85 12.75 -17.29 2.37
C LEU A 85 12.27 -16.93 0.96
N ARG A 86 11.05 -17.32 0.56
CA ARG A 86 10.51 -17.03 -0.76
C ARG A 86 10.44 -15.52 -1.04
N GLU A 87 10.72 -15.18 -2.29
CA GLU A 87 10.52 -13.85 -2.84
C GLU A 87 9.02 -13.49 -2.89
N VAL A 88 8.65 -12.38 -2.26
CA VAL A 88 7.31 -11.80 -2.32
C VAL A 88 7.47 -10.34 -2.69
N LYS A 89 7.21 -10.03 -3.96
CA LYS A 89 7.33 -8.69 -4.52
C LYS A 89 6.27 -7.79 -3.92
N PHE A 90 6.70 -6.63 -3.41
CA PHE A 90 5.83 -5.54 -2.99
C PHE A 90 6.20 -4.29 -3.78
N GLY A 91 5.22 -3.42 -4.01
CA GLY A 91 5.42 -2.15 -4.69
C GLY A 91 5.62 -1.01 -3.70
N GLU A 92 6.16 0.09 -4.21
CA GLU A 92 6.16 1.38 -3.52
C GLU A 92 4.74 1.89 -3.29
N THR A 93 3.84 1.64 -4.24
CA THR A 93 2.42 1.97 -4.11
C THR A 93 1.59 0.72 -3.82
N LEU A 94 0.56 0.88 -3.00
CA LEU A 94 -0.39 -0.17 -2.66
C LEU A 94 -1.81 0.36 -2.88
N ASP A 95 -2.50 -0.22 -3.87
CA ASP A 95 -3.93 0.01 -4.07
C ASP A 95 -4.75 -0.93 -3.18
N MET A 96 -5.58 -0.35 -2.30
CA MET A 96 -6.44 -1.11 -1.40
C MET A 96 -7.86 -1.39 -1.93
N PHE A 97 -8.26 -0.79 -3.05
CA PHE A 97 -9.65 -0.79 -3.52
C PHE A 97 -10.25 -2.18 -3.74
N SER A 98 -9.47 -3.13 -4.26
CA SER A 98 -9.92 -4.51 -4.49
C SER A 98 -10.34 -5.22 -3.20
N TYR A 99 -9.65 -4.93 -2.09
CA TYR A 99 -9.82 -5.59 -0.78
C TYR A 99 -10.95 -5.00 0.08
N CYS A 100 -11.57 -3.91 -0.38
CA CYS A 100 -12.56 -3.15 0.37
C CYS A 100 -13.98 -3.73 0.25
N SER A 101 -14.87 -3.36 1.19
CA SER A 101 -16.31 -3.65 1.13
C SER A 101 -16.98 -2.92 -0.04
N ASP A 102 -18.12 -3.40 -0.52
CA ASP A 102 -18.85 -2.73 -1.61
C ASP A 102 -19.28 -1.30 -1.24
N ARG A 103 -19.59 -1.10 0.04
CA ARG A 103 -19.83 0.23 0.62
C ARG A 103 -18.62 1.14 0.41
N LEU A 104 -17.43 0.74 0.87
CA LEU A 104 -16.23 1.56 0.75
C LEU A 104 -15.76 1.73 -0.71
N LYS A 105 -15.95 0.71 -1.56
CA LYS A 105 -15.70 0.81 -3.01
C LYS A 105 -16.56 1.90 -3.64
N SER A 106 -17.85 2.00 -3.27
CA SER A 106 -18.73 3.05 -3.81
C SER A 106 -18.25 4.46 -3.45
N ILE A 107 -17.71 4.64 -2.23
CA ILE A 107 -17.13 5.90 -1.76
C ILE A 107 -15.86 6.26 -2.53
N LEU A 108 -14.91 5.31 -2.65
CA LEU A 108 -13.62 5.53 -3.32
C LEU A 108 -13.75 5.64 -4.85
N LYS A 109 -14.82 5.09 -5.43
CA LYS A 109 -15.05 5.16 -6.87
C LYS A 109 -15.30 6.60 -7.35
N VAL A 110 -15.99 7.42 -6.56
CA VAL A 110 -16.27 8.83 -6.91
C VAL A 110 -14.99 9.64 -7.16
N PRO A 111 -14.01 9.72 -6.22
CA PRO A 111 -12.78 10.45 -6.46
C PRO A 111 -11.89 9.79 -7.53
N ARG A 112 -11.92 8.45 -7.66
CA ARG A 112 -11.19 7.74 -8.72
C ARG A 112 -11.69 8.09 -10.11
N ASP A 113 -13.00 8.03 -10.33
CA ASP A 113 -13.62 8.34 -11.62
C ASP A 113 -13.40 9.83 -11.97
N LYS A 114 -13.42 10.72 -10.97
CA LYS A 114 -13.08 12.14 -11.16
C LYS A 114 -11.64 12.31 -11.63
N LYS A 115 -10.67 11.69 -10.94
CA LYS A 115 -9.26 11.79 -11.29
C LYS A 115 -8.96 11.19 -12.66
N ALA A 116 -9.57 10.04 -12.99
CA ALA A 116 -9.41 9.41 -14.30
C ALA A 116 -9.86 10.33 -15.45
N LYS A 117 -10.98 11.06 -15.26
CA LYS A 117 -11.44 12.06 -16.24
C LYS A 117 -10.48 13.25 -16.35
N GLU A 118 -9.98 13.76 -15.23
CA GLU A 118 -9.00 14.85 -15.22
C GLU A 118 -7.70 14.46 -15.95
N GLU A 119 -7.21 13.23 -15.72
CA GLU A 119 -6.03 12.68 -16.41
C GLU A 119 -6.28 12.49 -17.93
N GLU A 120 -7.48 12.05 -18.32
CA GLU A 120 -7.88 11.91 -19.72
C GLU A 120 -7.95 13.28 -20.42
N GLU A 121 -8.57 14.27 -19.80
CA GLU A 121 -8.63 15.64 -20.32
C GLU A 121 -7.24 16.29 -20.42
N GLU A 122 -6.35 16.05 -19.45
CA GLU A 122 -4.97 16.54 -19.50
C GLU A 122 -4.16 15.86 -20.63
N ALA A 123 -4.32 14.55 -20.79
CA ALA A 123 -3.70 13.81 -21.88
C ALA A 123 -4.17 14.32 -23.25
N GLU A 124 -5.47 14.58 -23.40
CA GLU A 124 -6.01 15.19 -24.61
C GLU A 124 -5.45 16.60 -24.89
N ARG A 125 -5.29 17.43 -23.85
CA ARG A 125 -4.69 18.77 -23.99
C ARG A 125 -3.23 18.68 -24.44
N LYS A 126 -2.46 17.75 -23.91
CA LYS A 126 -1.06 17.51 -24.34
C LYS A 126 -1.00 17.05 -25.80
N LEU A 127 -1.84 16.09 -26.17
CA LEU A 127 -1.93 15.60 -27.57
C LEU A 127 -2.35 16.70 -28.57
N LYS A 128 -3.18 17.66 -28.16
CA LYS A 128 -3.57 18.81 -29.00
C LYS A 128 -2.55 19.95 -28.99
N GLY A 129 -1.66 20.00 -28.00
CA GLY A 129 -0.65 21.06 -27.80
C GLY A 129 0.63 20.90 -28.63
N ASP A 130 1.03 19.67 -28.97
CA ASP A 130 2.24 19.40 -29.77
C ASP A 130 2.05 19.61 -31.30
N GLY A 131 0.88 20.10 -31.74
CA GLY A 131 0.52 20.29 -33.16
C GLY A 131 0.63 21.72 -33.71
N LYS A 132 1.14 22.69 -32.94
CA LYS A 132 1.31 24.09 -33.40
C LYS A 132 2.77 24.54 -33.28
N GLY A 133 3.60 24.07 -34.20
CA GLY A 133 4.87 24.70 -34.54
C GLY A 133 4.69 25.68 -35.70
N GLU A 134 5.11 26.92 -35.45
CA GLU A 134 5.53 27.97 -36.40
C GLU A 134 4.53 28.50 -37.46
N GLU A 135 3.92 29.65 -37.13
CA GLU A 135 3.91 30.79 -38.06
C GLU A 135 3.95 32.10 -37.26
N ASP A 136 5.02 32.86 -37.47
CA ASP A 136 5.29 34.21 -36.95
C ASP A 136 4.19 35.21 -37.32
N THR A 137 3.78 36.07 -36.39
CA THR A 137 3.54 37.50 -36.67
C THR A 137 3.66 38.32 -35.38
N GLU A 138 4.64 39.23 -35.42
CA GLU A 138 5.00 40.21 -34.41
C GLU A 138 3.92 41.29 -34.11
N MET A 139 3.94 41.70 -32.83
CA MET A 139 3.73 43.05 -32.27
C MET A 139 2.31 43.68 -32.24
N LYS A 140 1.81 43.85 -31.00
CA LYS A 140 1.44 45.18 -30.47
C LYS A 140 1.38 45.19 -28.93
N ASP A 141 2.33 45.90 -28.34
CA ASP A 141 2.32 46.39 -26.97
C ASP A 141 1.14 47.35 -26.70
N ALA A 142 0.52 47.23 -25.52
CA ALA A 142 -0.09 48.34 -24.80
C ALA A 142 -0.16 48.02 -23.29
N ASP A 143 0.44 48.93 -22.50
CA ASP A 143 0.55 48.98 -21.04
C ASP A 143 -0.77 48.81 -20.23
N ALA A 144 -0.73 47.89 -19.24
CA ALA A 144 -1.08 47.94 -17.80
C ALA A 144 -2.10 48.97 -17.20
N PRO A 145 -2.61 48.80 -15.94
CA PRO A 145 -2.79 47.62 -15.05
C PRO A 145 -4.16 47.60 -14.27
N ALA A 146 -4.29 46.66 -13.31
CA ALA A 146 -5.16 46.68 -12.12
C ALA A 146 -6.54 45.98 -12.16
N ASP A 147 -6.55 44.64 -12.08
CA ASP A 147 -7.73 43.86 -11.64
C ASP A 147 -7.34 42.63 -10.76
N SER A 148 -6.18 42.71 -10.10
CA SER A 148 -5.63 41.63 -9.26
C SER A 148 -6.27 41.58 -7.85
N GLU A 149 -6.87 42.68 -7.39
CA GLU A 149 -7.36 42.78 -6.01
C GLU A 149 -8.79 42.27 -5.86
N MET A 150 -9.67 42.51 -6.84
CA MET A 150 -11.06 42.04 -6.79
C MET A 150 -11.18 40.53 -7.02
N ALA A 151 -10.30 39.96 -7.85
CA ALA A 151 -10.18 38.51 -8.04
C ALA A 151 -9.61 37.81 -6.80
N ARG A 152 -8.65 38.43 -6.10
CA ARG A 152 -8.12 37.91 -4.82
C ARG A 152 -9.12 38.05 -3.67
N ALA A 153 -9.90 39.13 -3.63
CA ALA A 153 -10.95 39.33 -2.64
C ALA A 153 -12.11 38.32 -2.82
N LEU A 154 -12.47 38.00 -4.06
CA LEU A 154 -13.49 36.98 -4.36
C LEU A 154 -13.01 35.56 -4.02
N ALA A 155 -11.72 35.27 -4.24
CA ALA A 155 -11.10 34.00 -3.84
C ALA A 155 -11.01 33.83 -2.31
N MET A 156 -10.74 34.92 -1.56
CA MET A 156 -10.72 34.87 -0.09
C MET A 156 -12.11 34.84 0.55
N SER A 157 -13.14 35.35 -0.14
CA SER A 157 -14.52 35.31 0.35
C SER A 157 -15.19 33.92 0.29
N MET A 158 -14.60 32.96 -0.45
CA MET A 158 -15.13 31.59 -0.59
C MET A 158 -14.51 30.59 0.39
N SER A 159 -13.61 31.04 1.29
CA SER A 159 -12.90 30.18 2.26
C SER A 159 -13.53 30.15 3.66
N SER A 160 -14.56 30.96 3.93
CA SER A 160 -15.21 31.05 5.26
C SER A 160 -16.57 30.34 5.34
N GLY A 161 -16.80 29.34 4.49
CA GLY A 161 -17.92 28.42 4.64
C GLY A 161 -17.62 27.36 5.71
N PRO A 162 -18.59 27.01 6.59
CA PRO A 162 -18.44 25.84 7.44
C PRO A 162 -18.11 24.62 6.57
N PRO A 163 -17.23 23.70 7.02
CA PRO A 163 -16.79 22.58 6.20
C PRO A 163 -18.02 21.87 5.63
N PRO A 164 -18.02 21.51 4.34
CA PRO A 164 -19.13 20.81 3.72
C PRO A 164 -19.47 19.60 4.59
N PRO A 165 -20.77 19.29 4.76
CA PRO A 165 -21.20 18.20 5.63
C PRO A 165 -20.39 16.96 5.27
N ALA A 166 -19.72 16.39 6.26
CA ALA A 166 -18.77 15.30 6.08
C ALA A 166 -19.38 14.25 5.16
N GLY A 167 -18.96 14.27 3.89
CA GLY A 167 -19.30 13.22 2.95
C GLY A 167 -18.86 11.87 3.53
N PRO A 168 -19.40 10.76 3.04
CA PRO A 168 -19.04 9.45 3.56
C PRO A 168 -17.52 9.28 3.47
N SER A 169 -16.85 9.35 4.63
CA SER A 169 -15.39 9.29 4.70
C SER A 169 -14.93 7.85 4.53
N ALA A 170 -13.84 7.65 3.77
CA ALA A 170 -13.20 6.36 3.63
C ALA A 170 -12.62 5.83 4.96
N GLY A 171 -12.38 6.72 5.94
CA GLY A 171 -11.96 6.32 7.26
C GLY A 171 -11.29 7.43 8.08
N PRO A 172 -10.84 7.11 9.30
CA PRO A 172 -10.33 8.11 10.23
C PRO A 172 -9.06 8.78 9.70
N GLY A 173 -9.07 10.11 9.62
CA GLY A 173 -7.93 10.93 9.22
C GLY A 173 -7.61 10.90 7.72
N LEU A 174 -8.54 10.43 6.88
CA LEU A 174 -8.41 10.43 5.42
C LEU A 174 -9.18 11.59 4.79
N PRO A 175 -8.61 12.27 3.78
CA PRO A 175 -9.32 13.32 3.06
C PRO A 175 -10.49 12.71 2.24
N PRO A 176 -11.55 13.48 1.97
CA PRO A 176 -12.66 13.03 1.11
C PRO A 176 -12.23 12.71 -0.33
N SER A 177 -11.13 13.30 -0.80
CA SER A 177 -10.52 13.06 -2.11
C SER A 177 -9.65 11.79 -2.16
N PHE A 178 -9.55 11.05 -1.06
CA PHE A 178 -8.65 9.89 -0.98
C PHE A 178 -9.02 8.82 -2.01
N LEU A 179 -8.04 8.41 -2.81
CA LEU A 179 -8.22 7.46 -3.90
C LEU A 179 -8.15 5.99 -3.42
N GLY A 180 -7.78 5.72 -2.16
CA GLY A 180 -7.53 4.34 -1.71
C GLY A 180 -6.12 3.84 -2.03
N THR A 181 -5.23 4.72 -2.47
CA THR A 181 -3.82 4.42 -2.77
C THR A 181 -2.93 4.82 -1.61
N TYR A 182 -2.05 3.92 -1.23
CA TYR A 182 -1.03 4.17 -0.22
C TYR A 182 0.36 4.16 -0.84
N GLU A 183 1.28 4.87 -0.20
CA GLU A 183 2.70 4.83 -0.52
C GLU A 183 3.51 4.25 0.63
N LEU A 184 4.53 3.48 0.28
CA LEU A 184 5.47 2.87 1.20
C LEU A 184 6.39 3.97 1.74
N TYR A 185 6.48 4.07 3.06
CA TYR A 185 7.36 5.04 3.72
C TYR A 185 8.30 4.38 4.74
N GLY A 186 8.04 3.14 5.12
CA GLY A 186 8.88 2.42 6.08
C GLY A 186 8.86 0.91 5.85
N VAL A 187 10.01 0.27 6.00
CA VAL A 187 10.17 -1.18 5.94
C VAL A 187 11.02 -1.61 7.13
N VAL A 188 10.52 -2.57 7.92
CA VAL A 188 11.32 -3.28 8.90
C VAL A 188 11.71 -4.62 8.30
N CYS A 189 13.01 -4.85 8.25
CA CYS A 189 13.61 -6.05 7.72
C CYS A 189 14.08 -6.98 8.83
N HIS A 190 14.10 -8.27 8.54
CA HIS A 190 14.77 -9.28 9.35
C HIS A 190 15.78 -10.03 8.49
N LYS A 191 17.04 -10.07 8.95
CA LYS A 191 18.11 -10.91 8.42
C LYS A 191 18.29 -12.12 9.35
N GLY A 192 18.42 -13.32 8.80
CA GLY A 192 18.49 -14.56 9.58
C GLY A 192 17.46 -15.59 9.13
N ARG A 193 17.69 -16.86 9.52
CA ARG A 193 16.95 -18.04 9.03
C ARG A 193 15.85 -18.54 9.96
N ASP A 194 15.85 -18.12 11.22
CA ASP A 194 14.84 -18.48 12.21
C ASP A 194 14.29 -17.22 12.91
N SER A 195 13.41 -17.41 13.89
CA SER A 195 12.77 -16.31 14.62
C SER A 195 13.41 -16.00 15.97
N SER A 196 14.31 -16.87 16.43
CA SER A 196 15.07 -16.74 17.68
C SER A 196 16.43 -16.06 17.49
N SER A 197 16.93 -16.02 16.27
CA SER A 197 18.22 -15.46 15.89
C SER A 197 18.07 -14.65 14.60
N GLY A 198 18.85 -13.57 14.52
CA GLY A 198 18.83 -12.68 13.38
C GLY A 198 19.10 -11.24 13.77
N HIS A 199 18.88 -10.35 12.81
CA HIS A 199 19.12 -8.92 12.95
C HIS A 199 17.99 -8.13 12.31
N TYR A 200 17.46 -7.14 13.02
CA TYR A 200 16.41 -6.27 12.50
C TYR A 200 17.00 -4.94 12.09
N THR A 201 16.65 -4.49 10.88
CA THR A 201 17.04 -3.16 10.39
C THR A 201 15.81 -2.41 9.91
N ALA A 202 15.82 -1.09 10.05
CA ALA A 202 14.72 -0.24 9.64
C ALA A 202 15.13 0.58 8.41
N TRP A 203 14.22 0.72 7.45
CA TRP A 203 14.44 1.45 6.21
C TRP A 203 13.32 2.47 6.08
N ILE A 204 13.64 3.75 6.14
CA ILE A 204 12.66 4.83 6.22
C ILE A 204 12.86 5.81 5.06
N ARG A 205 11.77 6.19 4.42
CA ARG A 205 11.75 7.20 3.37
C ARG A 205 11.84 8.59 3.99
N GLN A 206 12.66 9.47 3.42
CA GLN A 206 12.88 10.80 3.96
C GLN A 206 11.65 11.71 3.86
N GLY A 207 11.01 11.75 2.69
CA GLY A 207 9.88 12.64 2.39
C GLY A 207 8.78 11.98 1.58
N GLU A 208 7.68 12.70 1.36
CA GLU A 208 6.59 12.29 0.44
C GLU A 208 6.99 12.60 -1.00
N GLY A 209 6.90 11.58 -1.87
CA GLY A 209 7.36 11.68 -3.26
C GLY A 209 8.89 11.73 -3.47
N GLU A 210 9.71 11.65 -2.42
CA GLU A 210 11.18 11.63 -2.56
C GLU A 210 11.71 10.21 -2.79
N ASP A 211 12.67 10.01 -3.68
CA ASP A 211 13.27 8.67 -3.91
C ASP A 211 14.40 8.31 -2.93
N LYS A 212 14.58 9.15 -1.90
CA LYS A 212 15.66 9.02 -0.92
C LYS A 212 15.22 8.22 0.31
N TRP A 213 15.98 7.17 0.60
CA TRP A 213 15.78 6.30 1.75
C TRP A 213 16.98 6.28 2.68
N TRP A 214 16.71 5.97 3.93
CA TRP A 214 17.72 5.78 4.97
C TRP A 214 17.59 4.39 5.56
N SER A 215 18.67 3.59 5.51
CA SER A 215 18.77 2.34 6.26
C SER A 215 19.43 2.59 7.61
N PHE A 216 18.70 2.26 8.66
CA PHE A 216 19.13 2.30 10.05
C PHE A 216 19.46 0.87 10.50
N ASP A 217 20.75 0.61 10.61
CA ASP A 217 21.33 -0.62 11.13
C ASP A 217 22.03 -0.29 12.45
N ASP A 218 21.25 -0.31 13.54
CA ASP A 218 21.65 0.16 14.87
C ASP A 218 22.25 1.59 14.84
N GLU A 219 23.56 1.71 15.03
CA GLU A 219 24.30 2.98 15.01
C GLU A 219 24.71 3.42 13.59
N GLN A 220 24.65 2.51 12.62
CA GLN A 220 25.04 2.76 11.24
C GLN A 220 23.82 3.24 10.43
N VAL A 221 23.95 4.45 9.89
CA VAL A 221 22.93 5.06 9.03
C VAL A 221 23.52 5.23 7.63
N CYS A 222 22.85 4.68 6.62
CA CYS A 222 23.27 4.77 5.23
C CYS A 222 22.13 5.25 4.34
N GLU A 223 22.47 6.05 3.32
CA GLU A 223 21.54 6.45 2.28
C GLU A 223 21.33 5.32 1.27
N GLN A 224 20.10 5.18 0.77
CA GLN A 224 19.67 4.09 -0.07
C GLN A 224 18.67 4.59 -1.14
N ASP A 225 18.61 3.86 -2.25
CA ASP A 225 17.69 4.13 -3.34
C ASP A 225 16.41 3.29 -3.22
N THR A 226 15.30 3.76 -3.79
CA THR A 226 14.03 3.02 -3.87
C THR A 226 14.21 1.60 -4.45
N LYS A 227 15.13 1.41 -5.40
CA LYS A 227 15.43 0.07 -5.96
C LYS A 227 15.93 -0.91 -4.88
N ALA A 228 16.83 -0.48 -4.00
CA ALA A 228 17.34 -1.31 -2.92
C ALA A 228 16.23 -1.74 -1.96
N ILE A 229 15.21 -0.89 -1.78
CA ILE A 229 14.03 -1.21 -0.95
C ILE A 229 13.19 -2.31 -1.59
N LEU A 230 12.96 -2.25 -2.90
CA LEU A 230 12.16 -3.24 -3.63
C LEU A 230 12.86 -4.61 -3.69
N ASP A 231 14.19 -4.64 -3.58
CA ASP A 231 14.99 -5.86 -3.49
C ASP A 231 14.92 -6.54 -2.09
N LEU A 232 14.27 -5.92 -1.10
CA LEU A 232 13.98 -6.53 0.22
C LEU A 232 12.84 -7.56 0.17
N ASN A 233 12.43 -7.97 -1.03
CA ASN A 233 11.32 -8.88 -1.30
C ASN A 233 11.61 -10.35 -0.91
N GLY A 234 12.89 -10.71 -0.74
CA GLY A 234 13.32 -12.04 -0.30
C GLY A 234 14.11 -12.82 -1.35
N GLY A 235 14.07 -14.15 -1.28
CA GLY A 235 14.75 -15.02 -2.23
C GLY A 235 16.17 -15.45 -1.84
N GLY A 236 16.64 -15.13 -0.64
CA GLY A 236 17.98 -15.51 -0.16
C GLY A 236 18.22 -15.21 1.32
N ASP A 237 19.49 -15.16 1.73
CA ASP A 237 19.92 -14.84 3.10
C ASP A 237 20.09 -13.33 3.37
N TRP A 238 19.73 -12.49 2.40
CA TRP A 238 19.77 -11.03 2.52
C TRP A 238 18.68 -10.49 3.48
N HIS A 239 18.67 -9.17 3.72
CA HIS A 239 17.61 -8.51 4.46
C HIS A 239 16.27 -8.73 3.77
N MET A 240 15.26 -9.16 4.53
CA MET A 240 13.92 -9.43 4.01
C MET A 240 12.89 -8.60 4.75
N SER A 241 12.00 -7.95 3.99
CA SER A 241 10.84 -7.24 4.53
C SER A 241 10.01 -8.16 5.43
N TYR A 242 9.74 -7.67 6.65
CA TYR A 242 8.90 -8.32 7.65
C TYR A 242 7.66 -7.48 7.97
N LEU A 243 7.83 -6.17 8.16
CA LEU A 243 6.73 -5.21 8.29
C LEU A 243 6.89 -4.11 7.25
N ASN A 244 5.85 -3.87 6.47
CA ASN A 244 5.78 -2.75 5.54
C ASN A 244 4.79 -1.71 6.08
N PHE A 245 5.22 -0.46 6.12
CA PHE A 245 4.45 0.67 6.59
C PHE A 245 4.11 1.57 5.40
N TYR A 246 2.82 1.75 5.22
CA TYR A 246 2.21 2.48 4.13
C TYR A 246 1.48 3.69 4.72
N ARG A 247 1.59 4.85 4.09
CA ARG A 247 0.80 6.05 4.42
C ARG A 247 -0.12 6.39 3.27
N ALA A 248 -1.29 6.94 3.59
CA ALA A 248 -2.24 7.40 2.59
C ALA A 248 -1.56 8.45 1.71
N LYS A 249 -1.60 8.25 0.40
CA LYS A 249 -1.10 9.23 -0.56
C LYS A 249 -2.12 10.36 -0.65
N GLU A 250 -1.70 11.58 -0.32
CA GLU A 250 -2.53 12.78 -0.41
C GLU A 250 -2.56 13.36 -1.83
#